data_AF-A0A937CE01-F1
#
_entry.id   AF-A0A937CE01-F1
#
_cell.length_a   1.000
_cell.length_b   1.000
_cell.length_c   1.000
_cell.angle_alpha   90.00
_cell.angle_beta   90.00
_cell.angle_gamma   90.00
#
_symmetry.space_group_name_H-M   'P 1'
#
loop_
_entity.id
_entity.type
_entity.pdbx_description
1 polymer ?
#
loop_
_entity_poly.entity_id
_entity_poly.type
_entity_poly.pdbx_seq_one_letter_code
_entity_poly.pdbx_strand_id
1 'polypeptide(L)'
;MTVLATLKHHMIRTTASCAVVLFSLAGCAGFHLDPALGHAWTLNMTPPPGEPDYQQGWVDGCTSGISGFGNQFYKNFYDWKQDPSKVNNPVYYQVWKDAYAYCRTYSMMQTNNALGNGDHPW
;
A
#
# COMPACT_ATOMS: atom_id res chain seq x y z
N MET A 1 -60.75 1.52 19.33
CA MET A 1 -59.94 2.12 18.23
C MET A 1 -58.48 2.40 18.62
N THR A 2 -58.11 2.41 19.91
CA THR A 2 -56.75 2.68 20.42
C THR A 2 -55.72 1.56 20.18
N VAL A 3 -56.15 0.29 20.17
CA VAL A 3 -55.24 -0.88 20.01
C VAL A 3 -54.66 -1.00 18.58
N LEU A 4 -55.41 -0.57 17.57
CA LEU A 4 -54.96 -0.61 16.18
C LEU A 4 -53.87 0.44 15.88
N ALA A 5 -53.90 1.56 16.61
CA ALA A 5 -52.91 2.64 16.46
C ALA A 5 -51.57 2.26 17.11
N THR A 6 -51.58 1.68 18.30
CA THR A 6 -50.36 1.21 18.98
C THR A 6 -49.69 0.08 18.20
N LEU A 7 -50.44 -0.88 17.66
CA LEU A 7 -49.89 -1.95 16.80
C LEU A 7 -49.19 -1.40 15.55
N LYS A 8 -49.76 -0.38 14.89
CA LYS A 8 -49.12 0.27 13.73
C LYS A 8 -47.81 0.99 14.11
N HIS A 9 -47.78 1.72 15.23
CA HIS A 9 -46.57 2.40 15.68
C HIS A 9 -45.45 1.42 16.07
N HIS A 10 -45.78 0.29 16.70
CA HIS A 10 -44.79 -0.76 16.99
C HIS A 10 -44.28 -1.43 15.72
N MET A 11 -45.15 -1.74 14.77
CA MET A 11 -44.77 -2.37 13.51
C MET A 11 -43.81 -1.46 12.71
N ILE A 12 -44.13 -0.17 12.57
CA ILE A 12 -43.30 0.81 11.85
C ILE A 12 -41.91 0.98 12.49
N ARG A 13 -41.82 1.00 13.83
CA ARG A 13 -40.53 1.12 14.54
C ARG A 13 -39.66 -0.12 14.34
N THR A 14 -40.25 -1.32 14.36
CA THR A 14 -39.51 -2.57 14.12
C THR A 14 -39.02 -2.66 12.68
N THR A 15 -39.84 -2.28 11.69
CA THR A 15 -39.42 -2.30 10.28
C THR A 15 -38.28 -1.31 10.01
N ALA A 16 -38.32 -0.11 10.62
CA ALA A 16 -37.26 0.88 10.49
C ALA A 16 -35.92 0.38 11.07
N SER A 17 -35.94 -0.25 12.24
CA SER A 17 -34.73 -0.84 12.84
C SER A 17 -34.12 -1.95 11.98
N CYS A 18 -34.95 -2.84 11.41
CA CYS A 18 -34.47 -3.89 10.51
C CYS A 18 -33.88 -3.31 9.21
N ALA A 19 -34.48 -2.25 8.65
CA ALA A 19 -33.98 -1.61 7.44
C ALA A 19 -32.58 -1.00 7.65
N VAL A 20 -32.33 -0.34 8.79
CA VAL A 20 -31.00 0.23 9.10
C VAL A 20 -29.93 -0.87 9.18
N VAL A 21 -30.24 -2.00 9.82
CA VAL A 21 -29.32 -3.14 9.89
C VAL A 21 -29.02 -3.70 8.50
N LEU A 22 -30.03 -3.90 7.65
CA LEU A 22 -29.84 -4.42 6.30
C LEU A 22 -29.03 -3.49 5.39
N PHE A 23 -29.21 -2.17 5.50
CA PHE A 23 -28.38 -1.21 4.78
C PHE A 23 -26.92 -1.18 5.27
N SER A 24 -26.68 -1.51 6.54
CA SER A 24 -25.34 -1.54 7.12
C SER A 24 -24.51 -2.72 6.59
N LEU A 25 -25.15 -3.86 6.27
CA LEU A 25 -24.46 -5.05 5.77
C LEU A 25 -24.18 -5.00 4.25
N ALA A 26 -24.88 -4.15 3.49
CA ALA A 26 -24.61 -3.97 2.05
C ALA A 26 -23.31 -3.20 1.77
N GLY A 27 -22.71 -2.54 2.78
CA GLY A 27 -21.48 -1.75 2.64
C GLY A 27 -20.21 -2.57 2.38
N CYS A 28 -20.23 -3.89 2.58
CA CYS A 28 -19.02 -4.73 2.43
C CYS A 28 -18.74 -5.19 0.99
N ALA A 29 -19.64 -4.98 0.04
CA ALA A 29 -19.45 -5.41 -1.35
C ALA A 29 -18.51 -4.49 -2.18
N GLY A 30 -18.06 -3.37 -1.60
CA GLY A 30 -17.20 -2.39 -2.28
C GLY A 30 -15.69 -2.58 -2.08
N PHE A 31 -15.25 -3.60 -1.34
CA PHE A 31 -13.83 -3.91 -1.20
C PHE A 31 -13.35 -4.69 -2.44
N HIS A 32 -13.26 -4.00 -3.56
CA HIS A 32 -12.44 -4.46 -4.68
C HIS A 32 -11.01 -4.47 -4.17
N LEU A 33 -10.48 -5.65 -3.83
CA LEU A 33 -9.05 -5.84 -3.61
C LEU A 33 -8.36 -5.40 -4.90
N ASP A 34 -7.80 -4.20 -4.86
CA ASP A 34 -7.13 -3.60 -5.99
C ASP A 34 -6.03 -4.56 -6.46
N PRO A 35 -5.98 -4.96 -7.75
CA PRO A 35 -4.88 -5.77 -8.29
C PRO A 35 -3.50 -5.15 -8.01
N ALA A 36 -3.43 -3.84 -7.71
CA ALA A 36 -2.25 -3.13 -7.20
C ALA A 36 -1.61 -3.76 -5.96
N LEU A 37 -2.37 -4.49 -5.13
CA LEU A 37 -1.84 -5.21 -3.98
C LEU A 37 -0.99 -6.43 -4.38
N GLY A 38 -1.24 -6.99 -5.58
CA GLY A 38 -0.55 -8.18 -6.10
C GLY A 38 0.65 -7.88 -7.01
N HIS A 39 0.82 -6.66 -7.53
CA HIS A 39 1.94 -6.34 -8.44
C HIS A 39 3.27 -6.03 -7.73
N ALA A 40 3.14 -5.74 -6.44
CA ALA A 40 4.19 -5.60 -5.46
C ALA A 40 5.30 -6.67 -5.56
N TRP A 41 4.93 -7.95 -5.70
CA TRP A 41 5.84 -9.09 -5.63
C TRP A 41 6.88 -9.17 -6.76
N THR A 42 6.77 -8.34 -7.81
CA THR A 42 7.73 -8.35 -8.93
C THR A 42 8.98 -7.51 -8.68
N LEU A 43 9.05 -6.77 -7.57
CA LEU A 43 10.18 -5.91 -7.26
C LEU A 43 11.37 -6.74 -6.76
N ASN A 44 12.35 -6.94 -7.63
CA ASN A 44 13.60 -7.60 -7.27
C ASN A 44 14.44 -6.70 -6.37
N MET A 45 14.32 -6.90 -5.06
CA MET A 45 15.14 -6.22 -4.04
C MET A 45 16.48 -6.91 -3.82
N THR A 46 16.76 -8.02 -4.51
CA THR A 46 17.98 -8.80 -4.28
C THR A 46 19.18 -7.94 -4.67
N PRO A 47 20.10 -7.66 -3.72
CA PRO A 47 21.29 -6.90 -4.02
C PRO A 47 22.17 -7.69 -5.00
N PRO A 48 22.79 -7.02 -5.98
CA PRO A 48 23.90 -7.61 -6.71
C PRO A 48 24.99 -8.08 -5.73
N PRO A 49 25.73 -9.16 -6.05
CA PRO A 49 26.85 -9.59 -5.22
C PRO A 49 27.91 -8.49 -5.16
N GLY A 50 28.38 -8.19 -3.95
CA GLY A 50 29.35 -7.13 -3.68
C GLY A 50 29.81 -7.12 -2.22
N GLU A 51 30.66 -6.16 -1.84
CA GLU A 51 31.10 -5.97 -0.45
C GLU A 51 29.94 -5.70 0.53
N PRO A 52 30.13 -5.91 1.85
CA PRO A 52 29.04 -5.77 2.83
C PRO A 52 28.37 -4.39 2.82
N ASP A 53 29.14 -3.32 2.62
CA ASP A 53 28.61 -1.95 2.56
C ASP A 53 27.78 -1.70 1.30
N TYR A 54 28.15 -2.35 0.18
CA TYR A 54 27.35 -2.34 -1.05
C TYR A 54 26.00 -3.03 -0.81
N GLN A 55 26.03 -4.24 -0.23
CA GLN A 55 24.80 -5.00 0.04
C GLN A 55 23.88 -4.27 1.01
N GLN A 56 24.45 -3.69 2.07
CA GLN A 56 23.68 -2.91 3.04
C GLN A 56 23.11 -1.64 2.40
N GLY A 57 23.92 -0.89 1.65
CA GLY A 57 23.46 0.31 0.94
C GLY A 57 22.31 -0.01 0.00
N TRP A 58 22.38 -1.12 -0.73
CA TRP A 58 21.32 -1.56 -1.63
C TRP A 58 20.02 -1.84 -0.89
N VAL A 59 20.07 -2.67 0.16
CA VAL A 59 18.89 -3.06 0.93
C VAL A 59 18.25 -1.85 1.60
N ASP A 60 19.05 -1.00 2.24
CA ASP A 60 18.56 0.19 2.95
C ASP A 60 17.97 1.23 1.96
N GLY A 61 18.64 1.45 0.83
CA GLY A 61 18.18 2.37 -0.23
C GLY A 61 16.88 1.90 -0.86
N CYS A 62 16.80 0.63 -1.21
CA CYS A 62 15.60 0.04 -1.81
C CYS A 62 14.41 0.06 -0.84
N THR A 63 14.65 -0.28 0.43
CA THR A 63 13.64 -0.19 1.51
C THR A 63 13.09 1.23 1.64
N SER A 64 13.97 2.24 1.61
CA SER A 64 13.60 3.66 1.65
C SER A 64 12.83 4.13 0.42
N GLY A 65 13.14 3.59 -0.76
CA GLY A 65 12.44 3.93 -2.00
C GLY A 65 11.01 3.40 -1.99
N ILE A 66 10.83 2.16 -1.53
CA ILE A 66 9.53 1.49 -1.46
C ILE A 66 8.65 2.08 -0.36
N SER A 67 9.21 2.45 0.80
CA SER A 67 8.44 3.08 1.88
C SER A 67 7.82 4.42 1.49
N GLY A 68 8.46 5.19 0.60
CA GLY A 68 7.90 6.44 0.09
C GLY A 68 6.95 6.28 -1.11
N PHE A 69 7.29 5.36 -2.02
CA PHE A 69 6.72 5.33 -3.38
C PHE A 69 6.03 4.03 -3.77
N GLY A 70 6.03 3.04 -2.89
CA GLY A 70 5.24 1.81 -3.02
C GLY A 70 3.73 2.05 -2.85
N ASN A 71 2.97 1.00 -3.09
CA ASN A 71 1.54 0.96 -2.78
C ASN A 71 1.31 1.10 -1.26
N GLN A 72 0.04 1.28 -0.85
CA GLN A 72 -0.31 1.47 0.55
C GLN A 72 0.10 0.28 1.43
N PHE A 73 0.10 -0.95 0.89
CA PHE A 73 0.60 -2.11 1.61
C PHE A 73 2.06 -1.86 2.03
N TYR A 74 2.94 -1.59 1.07
CA TYR A 74 4.35 -1.37 1.36
C TYR A 74 4.66 -0.20 2.28
N LYS A 75 3.90 0.89 2.17
CA LYS A 75 4.01 2.05 3.06
C LYS A 75 3.73 1.73 4.53
N ASN A 76 2.95 0.69 4.80
CA ASN A 76 2.67 0.25 6.16
C ASN A 76 3.70 -0.77 6.71
N PHE A 77 4.51 -1.38 5.85
CA PHE A 77 5.50 -2.40 6.25
C PHE A 77 6.94 -1.91 6.22
N TYR A 78 7.26 -0.96 5.35
CA TYR A 78 8.60 -0.42 5.20
C TYR A 78 8.66 1.03 5.63
N ASP A 79 9.75 1.39 6.30
CA ASP A 79 10.09 2.74 6.70
C ASP A 79 11.35 3.23 5.99
N TRP A 80 11.65 4.52 6.15
CA TRP A 80 12.94 5.06 5.72
C TRP A 80 14.09 4.38 6.49
N LYS A 81 15.10 3.92 5.75
CA LYS A 81 16.26 3.22 6.31
C LYS A 81 17.55 3.73 5.70
N GLN A 82 18.39 4.32 6.55
CA GLN A 82 19.73 4.77 6.20
C GLN A 82 20.61 4.70 7.45
N ASP A 83 21.81 4.13 7.33
CA ASP A 83 22.78 4.02 8.40
C ASP A 83 23.58 5.33 8.51
N PRO A 84 23.35 6.14 9.57
CA PRO A 84 24.02 7.43 9.70
C PRO A 84 25.54 7.29 9.90
N SER A 85 26.02 6.15 10.42
CA SER A 85 27.46 5.91 10.59
C SER A 85 28.18 5.70 9.27
N LYS A 86 27.45 5.31 8.21
CA LYS A 86 27.97 4.99 6.88
C LYS A 86 27.66 6.04 5.83
N VAL A 87 27.02 7.16 6.19
CA VAL A 87 26.69 8.23 5.23
C VAL A 87 27.93 8.85 4.56
N ASN A 88 29.08 8.80 5.24
CA ASN A 88 30.37 9.25 4.72
C ASN A 88 31.16 8.14 4.01
N ASN A 89 30.68 6.89 4.03
CA ASN A 89 31.28 5.81 3.28
C ASN A 89 30.82 5.93 1.81
N PRO A 90 31.75 6.14 0.86
CA PRO A 90 31.41 6.45 -0.52
C PRO A 90 30.69 5.29 -1.21
N VAL A 91 31.02 4.04 -0.86
CA VAL A 91 30.37 2.84 -1.41
C VAL A 91 28.94 2.77 -0.90
N TYR A 92 28.76 2.75 0.43
CA TYR A 92 27.43 2.65 1.04
C TYR A 92 26.49 3.74 0.53
N TYR A 93 26.92 5.00 0.60
CA TYR A 93 26.05 6.13 0.30
C TYR A 93 25.74 6.24 -1.20
N GLN A 94 26.70 5.92 -2.07
CA GLN A 94 26.44 5.90 -3.51
C GLN A 94 25.42 4.81 -3.86
N VAL A 95 25.65 3.58 -3.38
CA VAL A 95 24.76 2.45 -3.66
C VAL A 95 23.38 2.65 -3.05
N TRP A 96 23.31 3.26 -1.86
CA TRP A 96 22.03 3.63 -1.24
C TRP A 96 21.22 4.56 -2.14
N LYS A 97 21.85 5.59 -2.73
CA LYS A 97 21.16 6.52 -3.65
C LYS A 97 20.70 5.81 -4.93
N ASP A 98 21.54 4.95 -5.47
CA ASP A 98 21.25 4.23 -6.72
C ASP A 98 20.10 3.23 -6.52
N ALA A 99 20.14 2.46 -5.43
CA ALA A 99 19.06 1.53 -5.06
C ALA A 99 17.76 2.26 -4.71
N TYR A 100 17.83 3.39 -4.01
CA TYR A 100 16.68 4.24 -3.75
C TYR A 100 16.03 4.73 -5.04
N ALA A 101 16.82 5.24 -5.99
CA ALA A 101 16.34 5.72 -7.28
C ALA A 101 15.75 4.59 -8.14
N TYR A 102 16.38 3.42 -8.15
CA TYR A 102 15.90 2.25 -8.87
C TYR A 102 14.54 1.77 -8.30
N CYS A 103 14.50 1.47 -7.00
CA CYS A 103 13.32 0.87 -6.38
C CYS A 103 12.14 1.84 -6.30
N ARG A 104 12.38 3.14 -6.07
CA ARG A 104 11.29 4.12 -6.11
C ARG A 104 10.66 4.19 -7.51
N THR A 105 11.47 4.18 -8.56
CA THR A 105 10.99 4.34 -9.95
C THR A 105 10.17 3.13 -10.34
N TYR A 106 10.67 1.93 -10.02
CA TYR A 106 9.94 0.69 -10.27
C TYR A 106 8.64 0.61 -9.45
N SER A 107 8.66 1.04 -8.19
CA SER A 107 7.45 1.11 -7.34
C SER A 107 6.40 2.09 -7.88
N MET A 108 6.83 3.26 -8.37
CA MET A 108 5.93 4.22 -9.01
C MET A 108 5.35 3.66 -10.31
N MET A 109 6.17 3.02 -11.14
CA MET A 109 5.72 2.37 -12.38
C MET A 109 4.68 1.30 -12.09
N GLN A 110 4.94 0.41 -11.12
CA GLN A 110 3.96 -0.60 -10.70
C GLN A 110 2.66 0.04 -10.22
N THR A 111 2.76 1.07 -9.38
CA THR A 111 1.58 1.77 -8.85
C THR A 111 0.79 2.43 -9.99
N ASN A 112 1.45 3.10 -10.93
CA ASN A 112 0.80 3.74 -12.07
C ASN A 112 0.16 2.74 -13.03
N ASN A 113 0.85 1.62 -13.31
CA ASN A 113 0.34 0.54 -14.15
C ASN A 113 -0.89 -0.12 -13.50
N ALA A 114 -0.86 -0.33 -12.19
CA ALA A 114 -1.99 -0.89 -11.46
C ALA A 114 -3.21 0.06 -11.45
N LEU A 115 -2.97 1.38 -11.53
CA LEU A 115 -4.01 2.40 -11.67
C LEU A 115 -4.53 2.57 -13.11
N GLY A 116 -4.09 1.73 -14.05
CA GLY A 116 -4.54 1.79 -15.45
C GLY A 116 -3.93 2.91 -16.29
N ASN A 117 -2.86 3.58 -15.80
CA ASN A 117 -2.17 4.66 -16.51
C ASN A 117 -0.93 4.17 -17.30
N GLY A 118 -0.88 2.88 -17.65
CA GLY A 118 0.33 2.18 -18.11
C GLY A 118 0.72 2.38 -19.59
N ASP A 119 0.01 3.23 -20.34
CA ASP A 119 0.23 3.38 -21.78
C ASP A 119 1.35 4.36 -22.15
N HIS A 120 2.29 4.63 -21.24
CA HIS A 120 3.36 5.61 -21.47
C HIS A 120 4.73 4.93 -21.43
N PRO A 121 5.31 4.60 -22.60
CA PRO A 121 6.66 4.07 -22.67
C PRO A 121 7.64 5.21 -22.36
N TRP A 122 8.54 4.95 -21.41
CA TRP A 122 9.85 5.60 -21.41
C TRP A 122 10.80 4.71 -22.21
#